data_AF-A0A7K2YWN4-F1
#
_entry.id   AF-A0A7K2YWN4-F1
#
_cell.length_a   1.000
_cell.length_b   1.000
_cell.length_c   1.000
_cell.angle_alpha   90.00
_cell.angle_beta   90.00
_cell.angle_gamma   90.00
#
_symmetry.space_group_name_H-M   'P 1'
#
loop_
_entity.id
_entity.type
_entity.pdbx_description
1 polymer ?
#
loop_
_entity_poly.entity_id
_entity_poly.type
_entity_poly.pdbx_seq_one_letter_code
_entity_poly.pdbx_strand_id
1 'polypeptide(L)'
;MKRTTLSLAVVVAVLAVVVGLATFTRPSQSKAAPPPAASRVPVQQTEAVCPIVKQLPGSSTAVSAVSPPAAGGATGGEANVVELGDRTKARGKVEAPGRTGVFTADNADVPALVADASGAFAPGFSVSGLTRIPSGAGRGLAGVPCEAPTTERWFVGTSTAQGRDSYLYLANSKDTPAVVDVEVYGPNGLVDGEAGRGVTLAPGQSQAILLSTLTPAGPLTGAAVHVVART
;
A
#
# COMPACT_ATOMS: atom_id res chain seq x y z
N MET A 1 21.57 -81.15 -14.51
CA MET A 1 22.29 -79.96 -15.02
C MET A 1 21.68 -79.34 -16.29
N LYS A 2 21.16 -80.12 -17.27
CA LYS A 2 20.55 -79.57 -18.50
C LYS A 2 19.18 -78.88 -18.33
N ARG A 3 18.41 -79.20 -17.29
CA ARG A 3 17.08 -78.59 -17.04
C ARG A 3 17.17 -77.20 -16.40
N THR A 4 18.13 -76.98 -15.50
CA THR A 4 18.33 -75.69 -14.82
C THR A 4 18.87 -74.60 -15.74
N THR A 5 19.74 -74.94 -16.69
CA THR A 5 20.24 -74.00 -17.72
C THR A 5 19.14 -73.60 -18.70
N LEU A 6 18.22 -74.52 -19.04
CA LEU A 6 17.08 -74.24 -19.92
C LEU A 6 16.07 -73.30 -19.24
N SER A 7 15.76 -73.52 -17.95
CA SER A 7 14.86 -72.65 -17.19
C SER A 7 15.40 -71.22 -17.05
N LEU A 8 16.71 -71.07 -16.80
CA LEU A 8 17.34 -69.74 -16.72
C LEU A 8 17.26 -68.99 -18.07
N ALA A 9 17.55 -69.67 -19.18
CA ALA A 9 17.50 -69.08 -20.51
C ALA A 9 16.08 -68.60 -20.88
N VAL A 10 15.05 -69.37 -20.52
CA VAL A 10 13.65 -68.98 -20.75
C VAL A 10 13.28 -67.75 -19.91
N VAL A 11 13.67 -67.72 -18.63
CA VAL A 11 13.39 -66.56 -17.76
C VAL A 11 14.07 -65.29 -18.30
N VAL A 12 15.33 -65.38 -18.73
CA VAL A 12 16.05 -64.24 -19.31
C VAL A 12 15.40 -63.76 -20.61
N ALA A 13 14.98 -64.68 -21.48
CA ALA A 13 14.28 -64.31 -22.72
C ALA A 13 12.95 -63.61 -22.45
N VAL A 14 12.16 -64.11 -21.48
CA VAL A 14 10.91 -63.47 -21.08
C VAL A 14 11.16 -62.07 -20.49
N LEU A 15 12.18 -61.92 -19.65
CA LEU A 15 12.53 -60.61 -19.08
C LEU A 15 12.98 -59.62 -20.16
N ALA A 16 13.76 -60.07 -21.14
CA ALA A 16 14.18 -59.24 -22.27
C ALA A 16 12.98 -58.78 -23.11
N VAL A 17 12.02 -59.67 -23.35
CA VAL A 17 10.77 -59.34 -24.08
C VAL A 17 9.93 -58.34 -23.28
N VAL A 18 9.76 -58.55 -21.96
CA VAL A 18 8.97 -57.63 -21.12
C VAL A 18 9.61 -56.24 -21.04
N VAL A 19 10.93 -56.16 -20.90
CA VAL A 19 11.66 -54.88 -20.91
C VAL A 19 11.58 -54.21 -22.29
N GLY A 20 11.68 -55.00 -23.37
CA GLY A 20 11.52 -54.51 -24.74
C GLY A 20 10.14 -53.94 -25.02
N LEU A 21 9.06 -54.62 -24.58
CA LEU A 21 7.71 -54.07 -24.69
C LEU A 21 7.55 -52.81 -23.82
N ALA A 22 8.08 -52.81 -22.59
CA ALA A 22 7.95 -51.68 -21.69
C ALA A 22 8.66 -50.41 -22.22
N THR A 23 9.76 -50.54 -22.96
CA THR A 23 10.42 -49.39 -23.60
C THR A 23 9.70 -48.95 -24.86
N PHE A 24 9.12 -49.87 -25.62
CA PHE A 24 8.38 -49.57 -26.85
C PHE A 24 7.02 -48.92 -26.59
N THR A 25 6.36 -49.27 -25.49
CA THR A 25 5.06 -48.69 -25.10
C THR A 25 5.20 -47.47 -24.19
N ARG A 26 6.39 -46.90 -24.01
CA ARG A 26 6.52 -45.62 -23.29
C ARG A 26 5.73 -44.57 -24.06
N PRO A 27 4.64 -44.01 -23.50
CA PRO A 27 3.97 -42.90 -24.15
C PRO A 27 5.00 -41.78 -24.27
N SER A 28 5.19 -41.28 -25.49
CA SER A 28 6.03 -40.12 -25.75
C SER A 28 5.59 -39.03 -24.76
N GLN A 29 6.47 -38.65 -23.82
CA GLN A 29 6.19 -37.51 -22.95
C GLN A 29 6.04 -36.31 -23.87
N SER A 30 4.79 -35.97 -24.18
CA SER A 30 4.48 -34.81 -24.98
C SER A 30 4.95 -33.63 -24.16
N LYS A 31 6.07 -33.02 -24.57
CA LYS A 31 6.64 -31.84 -23.94
C LYS A 31 5.54 -30.79 -23.94
N ALA A 32 4.94 -30.55 -22.78
CA ALA A 32 3.90 -29.54 -22.64
C ALA A 32 4.43 -28.24 -23.23
N ALA A 33 3.66 -27.63 -24.13
CA ALA A 33 4.02 -26.33 -24.69
C ALA A 33 4.26 -25.37 -23.51
N PRO A 34 5.32 -24.55 -23.54
CA PRO A 34 5.53 -23.56 -22.50
C PRO A 34 4.27 -22.68 -22.39
N PRO A 35 3.86 -22.31 -21.17
CA PRO A 35 2.72 -21.44 -20.99
C PRO A 35 2.92 -20.15 -21.80
N PRO A 36 1.84 -19.56 -22.35
CA PRO A 36 1.94 -18.32 -23.09
C PRO A 36 2.63 -17.27 -22.22
N ALA A 37 3.46 -16.44 -22.85
CA ALA A 37 4.13 -15.35 -22.17
C ALA A 37 3.09 -14.46 -21.49
N ALA A 38 3.30 -14.16 -20.20
CA ALA A 38 2.41 -13.27 -19.46
C ALA A 38 2.37 -11.89 -20.12
N SER A 39 1.17 -11.41 -20.41
CA SER A 39 0.97 -10.06 -20.91
C SER A 39 1.27 -9.05 -19.79
N ARG A 40 2.06 -8.02 -20.10
CA ARG A 40 2.30 -6.90 -19.18
C ARG A 40 1.33 -5.79 -19.51
N VAL A 41 0.40 -5.51 -18.60
CA VAL A 41 -0.52 -4.39 -18.71
C VAL A 41 0.11 -3.20 -17.96
N PRO A 42 0.39 -2.07 -18.63
CA PRO A 42 0.93 -0.90 -17.95
C PRO A 42 -0.14 -0.28 -17.04
N VAL A 43 0.30 0.17 -15.86
CA VAL A 43 -0.52 0.94 -14.91
C VAL A 43 -0.99 2.23 -15.62
N GLN A 44 -2.30 2.42 -15.72
CA GLN A 44 -2.88 3.57 -16.41
C GLN A 44 -3.16 4.74 -15.46
N GLN A 45 -3.41 4.45 -14.19
CA GLN A 45 -3.71 5.42 -13.15
C GLN A 45 -3.10 4.98 -11.82
N THR A 46 -2.59 5.95 -11.08
CA THR A 46 -2.09 5.80 -9.72
C THR A 46 -2.64 6.95 -8.88
N GLU A 47 -3.20 6.62 -7.72
CA GLU A 47 -3.68 7.60 -6.74
C GLU A 47 -2.95 7.38 -5.41
N ALA A 48 -2.55 8.46 -4.76
CA ALA A 48 -1.99 8.45 -3.42
C ALA A 48 -2.60 9.57 -2.58
N VAL A 49 -2.78 9.33 -1.28
CA VAL A 49 -3.35 10.28 -0.33
C VAL A 49 -2.29 10.67 0.69
N CYS A 50 -2.08 11.97 0.86
CA CYS A 50 -1.16 12.51 1.85
C CYS A 50 -1.94 12.99 3.08
N PRO A 51 -1.48 12.70 4.31
CA PRO A 51 -2.12 13.16 5.52
C PRO A 51 -1.99 14.68 5.68
N ILE A 52 -2.83 15.25 6.55
CA ILE A 52 -2.71 16.64 7.01
C ILE A 52 -1.39 16.79 7.75
N VAL A 53 -0.69 17.90 7.54
CA VAL A 53 0.49 18.28 8.34
C VAL A 53 0.22 19.58 9.07
N LYS A 54 0.01 19.48 10.38
CA LYS A 54 -0.04 20.63 11.27
C LYS A 54 1.36 21.20 11.48
N GLN A 55 1.54 22.50 11.23
CA GLN A 55 2.85 23.13 11.41
C GLN A 55 3.10 23.52 12.87
N LEU A 56 4.38 23.51 13.22
CA LEU A 56 4.90 24.10 14.44
C LEU A 56 5.55 25.45 14.11
N PRO A 57 5.75 26.34 15.08
CA PRO A 57 6.45 27.60 14.84
C PRO A 57 7.83 27.37 14.19
N GLY A 58 8.07 28.01 13.05
CA GLY A 58 9.31 27.88 12.29
C GLY A 58 9.40 26.62 11.41
N SER A 59 8.39 25.74 11.39
CA SER A 59 8.46 24.53 10.58
C SER A 59 8.19 24.80 9.09
N SER A 60 8.80 23.98 8.25
CA SER A 60 8.65 24.01 6.79
C SER A 60 8.36 22.60 6.31
N THR A 61 7.39 22.46 5.42
CA THR A 61 7.03 21.17 4.82
C THR A 61 7.19 21.23 3.31
N ALA A 62 7.93 20.28 2.76
CA ALA A 62 8.05 20.06 1.32
C ALA A 62 7.34 18.76 0.97
N VAL A 63 6.47 18.80 -0.04
CA VAL A 63 5.90 17.59 -0.63
C VAL A 63 6.46 17.45 -2.04
N SER A 64 7.00 16.27 -2.30
CA SER A 64 7.62 15.93 -3.57
C SER A 64 6.84 14.81 -4.23
N ALA A 65 6.47 15.02 -5.48
CA ALA A 65 5.86 14.03 -6.35
C ALA A 65 6.83 13.71 -7.49
N VAL A 66 6.97 12.44 -7.82
CA VAL A 66 7.89 11.99 -8.87
C VAL A 66 7.26 10.87 -9.66
N SER A 67 7.34 11.00 -10.99
CA SER A 67 7.13 9.90 -11.92
C SER A 67 8.49 9.51 -12.49
N PRO A 68 8.90 8.23 -12.45
CA PRO A 68 10.09 7.75 -13.14
C PRO A 68 10.05 8.09 -14.64
N PRO A 69 11.20 8.08 -15.34
CA PRO A 69 11.21 8.18 -16.80
C PRO A 69 10.28 7.12 -17.40
N ALA A 70 9.42 7.54 -18.33
CA ALA A 70 8.45 6.64 -18.93
C ALA A 70 9.16 5.46 -19.62
N ALA A 71 8.80 4.24 -19.23
CA ALA A 71 9.27 3.00 -19.84
C ALA A 71 8.05 2.22 -20.37
N GLY A 72 8.08 1.87 -21.65
CA GLY A 72 6.95 1.24 -22.34
C GLY A 72 6.03 2.25 -23.04
N GLY A 73 5.17 1.75 -23.93
CA GLY A 73 4.41 2.56 -24.90
C GLY A 73 3.25 3.40 -24.35
N ALA A 74 3.22 3.73 -23.06
CA ALA A 74 2.24 4.67 -22.51
C ALA A 74 2.59 6.09 -22.94
N THR A 75 1.63 6.81 -23.51
CA THR A 75 1.81 8.19 -24.01
C THR A 75 0.75 9.12 -23.42
N GLY A 76 1.10 10.38 -23.21
CA GLY A 76 0.19 11.38 -22.63
C GLY A 76 -0.08 11.17 -21.13
N GLY A 77 -1.12 11.84 -20.62
CA GLY A 77 -1.46 11.85 -19.20
C GLY A 77 -0.86 13.03 -18.45
N GLU A 78 -1.08 13.04 -17.14
CA GLU A 78 -0.64 14.08 -16.22
C GLU A 78 -0.37 13.51 -14.83
N ALA A 79 0.39 14.25 -14.01
CA ALA A 79 0.56 13.95 -12.59
C ALA A 79 0.46 15.24 -11.76
N ASN A 80 -0.56 15.28 -10.90
CA ASN A 80 -0.94 16.45 -10.12
C ASN A 80 -1.05 16.08 -8.64
N VAL A 81 -0.77 17.05 -7.77
CA VAL A 81 -1.03 17.02 -6.34
C VAL A 81 -2.02 18.14 -6.05
N VAL A 82 -3.18 17.79 -5.51
CA VAL A 82 -4.30 18.71 -5.25
C VAL A 82 -4.75 18.61 -3.80
N GLU A 83 -5.52 19.58 -3.31
CA GLU A 83 -6.17 19.49 -2.00
C GLU A 83 -7.29 18.45 -2.03
N LEU A 84 -7.40 17.63 -0.96
CA LEU A 84 -8.44 16.60 -0.84
C LEU A 84 -9.85 17.21 -0.84
N GLY A 85 -10.06 18.29 -0.08
CA GLY A 85 -11.37 18.93 0.08
C GLY A 85 -11.79 19.80 -1.11
N ASP A 86 -10.86 20.10 -2.02
CA ASP A 86 -11.11 20.90 -3.21
C ASP A 86 -10.05 20.58 -4.27
N ARG A 87 -10.37 19.59 -5.12
CA ARG A 87 -9.45 19.09 -6.15
C ARG A 87 -9.12 20.10 -7.24
N THR A 88 -9.81 21.25 -7.28
CA THR A 88 -9.47 22.35 -8.20
C THR A 88 -8.25 23.13 -7.75
N LYS A 89 -7.86 23.02 -6.47
CA LYS A 89 -6.68 23.68 -5.90
C LYS A 89 -5.44 22.81 -6.08
N ALA A 90 -4.76 23.03 -7.20
CA ALA A 90 -3.46 22.44 -7.46
C ALA A 90 -2.40 22.97 -6.48
N ARG A 91 -1.63 22.06 -5.90
CA ARG A 91 -0.49 22.35 -5.01
C ARG A 91 0.83 22.03 -5.67
N GLY A 92 0.89 20.98 -6.49
CA GLY A 92 2.09 20.59 -7.22
C GLY A 92 1.76 19.84 -8.51
N LYS A 93 2.72 19.84 -9.44
CA LYS A 93 2.61 19.14 -10.73
C LYS A 93 3.96 18.56 -11.11
N VAL A 94 3.95 17.36 -11.69
CA VAL A 94 5.13 16.78 -12.35
C VAL A 94 5.08 17.16 -13.83
N GLU A 95 5.98 18.05 -14.26
CA GLU A 95 5.93 18.60 -15.62
C GLU A 95 6.29 17.57 -16.71
N ALA A 96 7.12 16.58 -16.39
CA ALA A 96 7.47 15.50 -17.30
C ALA A 96 7.92 14.24 -16.52
N PRO A 97 7.75 13.02 -17.06
CA PRO A 97 8.33 11.82 -16.49
C PRO A 97 9.86 11.96 -16.34
N GLY A 98 10.39 11.50 -15.21
CA GLY A 98 11.79 11.70 -14.80
C GLY A 98 12.07 13.05 -14.13
N ARG A 99 11.05 13.89 -13.92
CA ARG A 99 11.14 15.13 -13.14
C ARG A 99 10.40 15.00 -11.81
N THR A 100 10.72 15.90 -10.89
CA THR A 100 10.06 16.02 -9.60
C THR A 100 9.21 17.29 -9.59
N GLY A 101 7.96 17.16 -9.19
CA GLY A 101 7.12 18.28 -8.78
C GLY A 101 7.28 18.51 -7.28
N VAL A 102 7.52 19.76 -6.87
CA VAL A 102 7.71 20.10 -5.45
C VAL A 102 6.81 21.27 -5.11
N PHE A 103 6.12 21.17 -3.98
CA PHE A 103 5.51 22.33 -3.33
C PHE A 103 6.02 22.44 -1.90
N THR A 104 6.14 23.68 -1.41
CA THR A 104 6.60 23.98 -0.06
C THR A 104 5.56 24.82 0.68
N ALA A 105 5.43 24.58 1.97
CA ALA A 105 4.63 25.38 2.88
C ALA A 105 5.48 25.73 4.11
N ASP A 106 5.70 27.03 4.31
CA ASP A 106 6.49 27.56 5.42
C ASP A 106 5.54 28.17 6.46
N ASN A 107 5.65 27.72 7.72
CA ASN A 107 4.82 28.21 8.82
C ASN A 107 3.30 28.16 8.54
N ALA A 108 2.87 27.28 7.64
CA ALA A 108 1.48 27.16 7.19
C ALA A 108 1.05 25.69 7.13
N ASP A 109 -0.12 25.40 7.71
CA ASP A 109 -0.70 24.06 7.67
C ASP A 109 -0.81 23.52 6.24
N VAL A 110 -0.48 22.25 6.07
CA VAL A 110 -0.70 21.51 4.81
C VAL A 110 -1.99 20.71 4.97
N PRO A 111 -3.03 20.97 4.17
CA PRO A 111 -4.25 20.16 4.20
C PRO A 111 -3.95 18.72 3.74
N ALA A 112 -4.90 17.80 3.93
CA ALA A 112 -4.81 16.50 3.28
C ALA A 112 -4.80 16.70 1.76
N LEU A 113 -4.02 15.88 1.05
CA LEU A 113 -3.83 15.99 -0.39
C LEU A 113 -4.18 14.69 -1.08
N VAL A 114 -4.58 14.81 -2.33
CA VAL A 114 -4.63 13.69 -3.26
C VAL A 114 -3.63 13.95 -4.36
N ALA A 115 -2.88 12.92 -4.71
CA ALA A 115 -1.99 12.93 -5.84
C ALA A 115 -2.43 11.87 -6.84
N ASP A 116 -2.69 12.31 -8.07
CA ASP A 116 -3.11 11.44 -9.16
C ASP A 116 -2.07 11.49 -10.26
N ALA A 117 -1.80 10.35 -10.86
CA ALA A 117 -1.02 10.24 -12.07
C ALA A 117 -1.74 9.34 -13.07
N SER A 118 -1.68 9.72 -14.35
CA SER A 118 -2.28 8.98 -15.46
C SER A 118 -1.31 8.80 -16.63
N GLY A 119 -1.60 7.83 -17.50
CA GLY A 119 -0.83 7.60 -18.73
C GLY A 119 0.65 7.34 -18.46
N ALA A 120 1.53 8.09 -19.12
CA ALA A 120 2.98 7.93 -18.99
C ALA A 120 3.53 8.28 -17.59
N PHE A 121 2.75 9.00 -16.77
CA PHE A 121 3.15 9.38 -15.42
C PHE A 121 2.79 8.34 -14.35
N ALA A 122 1.78 7.49 -14.61
CA ALA A 122 1.22 6.59 -13.61
C ALA A 122 2.18 5.50 -13.12
N PRO A 123 2.95 4.81 -13.99
CA PRO A 123 3.83 3.73 -13.55
C PRO A 123 4.94 4.23 -12.61
N GLY A 124 4.92 3.74 -11.36
CA GLY A 124 5.92 4.11 -10.36
C GLY A 124 5.80 5.53 -9.81
N PHE A 125 4.67 6.22 -10.08
CA PHE A 125 4.37 7.49 -9.44
C PHE A 125 4.40 7.35 -7.92
N SER A 126 5.10 8.26 -7.26
CA SER A 126 5.19 8.29 -5.80
C SER A 126 5.22 9.71 -5.28
N VAL A 127 4.68 9.90 -4.08
CA VAL A 127 4.61 11.19 -3.41
C VAL A 127 4.98 11.01 -1.94
N SER A 128 5.73 11.97 -1.41
CA SER A 128 6.13 11.98 0.01
C SER A 128 6.20 13.40 0.54
N GLY A 129 5.84 13.57 1.80
CA GLY A 129 6.03 14.81 2.55
C GLY A 129 7.25 14.72 3.48
N LEU A 130 8.02 15.80 3.54
CA LEU A 130 9.11 16.00 4.49
C LEU A 130 8.90 17.31 5.23
N THR A 131 8.79 17.22 6.56
CA THR A 131 8.65 18.38 7.44
C THR A 131 9.92 18.57 8.26
N ARG A 132 10.44 19.80 8.25
CA ARG A 132 11.55 20.24 9.09
C ARG A 132 11.03 21.13 10.21
N ILE A 133 11.40 20.80 11.43
CA ILE A 133 11.08 21.57 12.63
C ILE A 133 12.41 22.06 13.23
N PRO A 134 12.71 23.36 13.22
CA PRO A 134 14.05 23.86 13.56
C PRO A 134 14.34 23.92 15.07
N SER A 135 13.32 23.96 15.93
CA SER A 135 13.47 24.18 17.37
C SER A 135 12.31 23.59 18.19
N GLY A 136 12.41 23.65 19.52
CA GLY A 136 11.40 23.13 20.44
C GLY A 136 11.43 21.61 20.62
N ALA A 137 10.40 21.07 21.28
CA ALA A 137 10.28 19.65 21.60
C ALA A 137 10.17 18.75 20.35
N GLY A 138 9.69 19.30 19.24
CA GLY A 138 9.57 18.61 17.95
C GLY A 138 10.78 18.76 17.02
N ARG A 139 11.90 19.35 17.47
CA ARG A 139 13.05 19.63 16.59
C ARG A 139 13.53 18.37 15.88
N GLY A 140 13.51 18.39 14.55
CA GLY A 140 13.93 17.26 13.74
C GLY A 140 13.39 17.31 12.32
N LEU A 141 13.47 16.16 11.66
CA LEU A 141 12.87 15.89 10.36
C LEU A 141 11.85 14.77 10.52
N ALA A 142 10.67 14.95 9.96
CA ALA A 142 9.63 13.93 9.86
C ALA A 142 9.29 13.72 8.38
N GLY A 143 9.32 12.46 7.93
CA GLY A 143 9.00 12.10 6.55
C GLY A 143 7.89 11.06 6.52
N VAL A 144 6.91 11.23 5.64
CA VAL A 144 5.83 10.27 5.43
C VAL A 144 5.59 10.04 3.94
N PRO A 145 5.49 8.79 3.47
CA PRO A 145 4.98 8.53 2.14
C PRO A 145 3.49 8.84 2.10
N CYS A 146 3.02 9.31 0.95
CA CYS A 146 1.59 9.30 0.66
C CYS A 146 1.24 7.88 0.18
N GLU A 147 0.15 7.32 0.70
CA GLU A 147 -0.20 5.92 0.48
C GLU A 147 -1.38 5.78 -0.46
N ALA A 148 -1.49 4.65 -1.15
CA ALA A 148 -2.69 4.33 -1.91
C ALA A 148 -3.90 4.23 -0.95
N PRO A 149 -5.07 4.76 -1.33
CA PRO A 149 -6.26 4.64 -0.50
C PRO A 149 -6.64 3.17 -0.31
N THR A 150 -6.95 2.79 0.93
CA THR A 150 -7.38 1.44 1.31
C THR A 150 -8.63 1.50 2.17
N THR A 151 -9.43 0.43 2.14
CA THR A 151 -10.59 0.25 3.01
C THR A 151 -10.25 -0.48 4.31
N GLU A 152 -9.04 -1.00 4.46
CA GLU A 152 -8.59 -1.66 5.69
C GLU A 152 -7.13 -1.34 5.97
N ARG A 153 -6.80 -1.01 7.22
CA ARG A 153 -5.40 -0.80 7.64
C ARG A 153 -5.16 -1.14 9.11
N TRP A 154 -4.02 -1.77 9.36
CA TRP A 154 -3.48 -2.00 10.70
C TRP A 154 -2.30 -1.06 10.97
N PHE A 155 -2.34 -0.41 12.14
CA PHE A 155 -1.24 0.34 12.71
C PHE A 155 -0.80 -0.35 13.99
N VAL A 156 0.41 -0.89 14.01
CA VAL A 156 0.97 -1.58 15.18
C VAL A 156 2.01 -0.68 15.87
N GLY A 157 2.06 -0.75 17.21
CA GLY A 157 3.02 0.03 17.99
C GLY A 157 2.58 1.46 18.28
N THR A 158 1.26 1.72 18.29
CA THR A 158 0.72 2.99 18.77
C THR A 158 0.70 3.03 20.30
N SER A 159 0.48 4.20 20.88
CA SER A 159 0.35 4.35 22.34
C SER A 159 -0.57 5.50 22.70
N THR A 160 -1.36 5.32 23.76
CA THR A 160 -2.16 6.37 24.42
C THR A 160 -1.64 6.67 25.84
N ALA A 161 -0.37 6.32 26.12
CA ALA A 161 0.27 6.60 27.40
C ALA A 161 0.28 8.10 27.72
N GLN A 162 0.33 8.44 29.01
CA GLN A 162 0.42 9.85 29.42
C GLN A 162 1.64 10.52 28.78
N GLY A 163 1.44 11.73 28.23
CA GLY A 163 2.48 12.46 27.49
C GLY A 163 2.71 11.95 26.06
N ARG A 164 1.86 11.05 25.55
CA ARG A 164 1.81 10.65 24.14
C ARG A 164 0.55 11.18 23.48
N ASP A 165 0.75 11.98 22.43
CA ASP A 165 -0.32 12.48 21.58
C ASP A 165 -0.30 11.71 20.25
N SER A 166 -0.97 10.57 20.22
CA SER A 166 -1.11 9.76 19.00
C SER A 166 -2.41 10.10 18.29
N TYR A 167 -2.32 10.55 17.05
CA TYR A 167 -3.48 10.85 16.21
C TYR A 167 -3.60 9.86 15.07
N LEU A 168 -4.83 9.38 14.82
CA LEU A 168 -5.21 8.71 13.59
C LEU A 168 -5.76 9.76 12.62
N TYR A 169 -5.15 9.88 11.44
CA TYR A 169 -5.63 10.74 10.37
C TYR A 169 -6.39 9.91 9.35
N LEU A 170 -7.66 10.24 9.15
CA LEU A 170 -8.53 9.63 8.15
C LEU A 170 -8.76 10.63 7.00
N ALA A 171 -8.83 10.11 5.79
CA ALA A 171 -9.09 10.89 4.58
C ALA A 171 -9.97 10.08 3.63
N ASN A 172 -11.09 10.66 3.21
CA ASN A 172 -11.95 10.09 2.17
C ASN A 172 -11.64 10.74 0.83
N SER A 173 -10.91 10.03 -0.04
CA SER A 173 -10.57 10.53 -1.38
C SER A 173 -11.66 10.32 -2.43
N LYS A 174 -12.77 9.67 -2.05
CA LYS A 174 -13.91 9.41 -2.94
C LYS A 174 -14.88 10.58 -2.95
N ASP A 175 -15.73 10.56 -3.98
CA ASP A 175 -16.83 11.48 -4.22
C ASP A 175 -18.13 11.07 -3.50
N THR A 176 -18.09 9.97 -2.75
CA THR A 176 -19.19 9.42 -1.95
C THR A 176 -18.82 9.38 -0.46
N PRO A 177 -19.79 9.51 0.47
CA PRO A 177 -19.52 9.37 1.89
C PRO A 177 -18.95 7.99 2.25
N ALA A 178 -18.09 7.93 3.26
CA ALA A 178 -17.56 6.69 3.82
C ALA A 178 -17.87 6.60 5.32
N VAL A 179 -18.10 5.38 5.81
CA VAL A 179 -18.28 5.10 7.24
C VAL A 179 -17.10 4.25 7.71
N VAL A 180 -16.40 4.72 8.75
CA VAL A 180 -15.17 4.11 9.25
C VAL A 180 -15.39 3.59 10.67
N ASP A 181 -14.99 2.34 10.89
CA ASP A 181 -14.88 1.73 12.20
C ASP A 181 -13.39 1.68 12.59
N VAL A 182 -13.08 2.18 13.79
CA VAL A 182 -11.74 2.23 14.37
C VAL A 182 -11.73 1.41 15.64
N GLU A 183 -11.02 0.30 15.59
CA GLU A 183 -10.87 -0.63 16.70
C GLU A 183 -9.46 -0.52 17.30
N VAL A 184 -9.38 -0.38 18.62
CA VAL A 184 -8.10 -0.33 19.34
C VAL A 184 -7.90 -1.64 20.08
N TYR A 185 -6.73 -2.25 19.90
CA TYR A 185 -6.35 -3.49 20.56
C TYR A 185 -5.22 -3.20 21.54
N GLY A 186 -5.46 -3.46 22.82
CA GLY A 186 -4.46 -3.40 23.89
C GLY A 186 -3.88 -4.78 24.22
N PRO A 187 -3.08 -4.88 25.29
CA PRO A 187 -2.46 -6.14 25.71
C PRO A 187 -3.46 -7.26 26.04
N ASN A 188 -4.69 -6.90 26.42
CA ASN A 188 -5.75 -7.83 26.81
C ASN A 188 -6.76 -8.09 25.68
N GLY A 189 -6.47 -7.66 24.45
CA GLY A 189 -7.36 -7.78 23.29
C GLY A 189 -8.06 -6.48 22.92
N LEU A 190 -9.23 -6.58 22.29
CA LEU A 190 -10.03 -5.44 21.86
C LEU A 190 -10.38 -4.55 23.06
N VAL A 191 -10.21 -3.24 22.89
CA VAL A 191 -10.64 -2.23 23.87
C VAL A 191 -12.12 -1.96 23.63
N ASP A 192 -12.93 -2.22 24.65
CA ASP A 192 -14.36 -1.97 24.57
C ASP A 192 -14.67 -0.47 24.47
N GLY A 193 -15.45 -0.09 23.45
CA GLY A 193 -15.88 1.28 23.23
C GLY A 193 -16.70 1.48 21.96
N GLU A 194 -17.54 2.51 21.94
CA GLU A 194 -18.33 2.93 20.76
C GLU A 194 -17.71 4.13 20.04
N ALA A 195 -16.80 4.86 20.68
CA ALA A 195 -16.30 6.16 20.19
C ALA A 195 -15.60 6.09 18.82
N GLY A 196 -15.07 4.92 18.44
CA GLY A 196 -14.42 4.69 17.16
C GLY A 196 -15.33 4.09 16.08
N ARG A 197 -16.58 3.75 16.40
CA ARG A 197 -17.49 3.07 15.46
C ARG A 197 -18.36 4.06 14.70
N GLY A 198 -18.58 3.78 13.42
CA GLY A 198 -19.49 4.55 12.57
C GLY A 198 -19.03 5.99 12.29
N VAL A 199 -17.74 6.26 12.25
CA VAL A 199 -17.20 7.59 11.93
C VAL A 199 -17.48 7.93 10.47
N THR A 200 -18.39 8.87 10.24
CA THR A 200 -18.77 9.29 8.88
C THR A 200 -17.82 10.36 8.35
N LEU A 201 -17.31 10.13 7.14
CA LEU A 201 -16.51 11.08 6.37
C LEU A 201 -17.25 11.44 5.08
N ALA A 202 -17.56 12.73 4.91
CA ALA A 202 -18.10 13.25 3.67
C ALA A 202 -17.08 13.09 2.51
N PRO A 203 -17.52 13.21 1.25
CA PRO A 203 -16.63 13.25 0.09
C PRO A 203 -15.51 14.29 0.27
N GLY A 204 -14.26 13.92 0.01
CA GLY A 204 -13.11 14.82 0.16
C GLY A 204 -12.82 15.27 1.60
N GLN A 205 -13.48 14.69 2.61
CA GLN A 205 -13.26 15.06 4.01
C GLN A 205 -12.04 14.36 4.59
N SER A 206 -11.31 15.08 5.42
CA SER A 206 -10.28 14.51 6.32
C SER A 206 -10.60 14.82 7.78
N GLN A 207 -10.26 13.91 8.67
CA GLN A 207 -10.47 14.04 10.11
C GLN A 207 -9.28 13.47 10.89
N ALA A 208 -8.92 14.14 12.00
CA ALA A 208 -7.95 13.61 12.95
C ALA A 208 -8.69 13.14 14.22
N ILE A 209 -8.35 11.94 14.71
CA ILE A 209 -8.88 11.35 15.94
C ILE A 209 -7.73 11.16 16.91
N LEU A 210 -7.81 11.78 18.09
CA LEU A 210 -6.86 11.55 19.17
C LEU A 210 -7.10 10.16 19.77
N LEU A 211 -6.14 9.25 19.69
CA LEU A 211 -6.36 7.85 20.07
C LEU A 211 -6.71 7.66 21.56
N SER A 212 -6.30 8.56 22.45
CA SER A 212 -6.65 8.49 23.87
C SER A 212 -8.15 8.69 24.13
N THR A 213 -8.90 9.29 23.19
CA THR A 213 -10.37 9.39 23.30
C THR A 213 -11.07 8.07 22.98
N LEU A 214 -10.35 7.11 22.39
CA LEU A 214 -10.85 5.76 22.06
C LEU A 214 -10.52 4.73 23.15
N THR A 215 -9.78 5.11 24.20
CA THR A 215 -9.36 4.20 25.28
C THR A 215 -9.95 4.64 26.63
N PRO A 216 -11.27 4.51 26.85
CA PRO A 216 -11.95 5.04 28.03
C PRO A 216 -11.52 4.34 29.34
N ALA A 217 -11.07 3.08 29.25
CA ALA A 217 -10.56 2.31 30.38
C ALA A 217 -9.19 2.81 30.89
N GLY A 218 -8.49 3.65 30.12
CA GLY A 218 -7.22 4.25 30.52
C GLY A 218 -6.12 4.17 29.46
N PRO A 219 -4.94 4.75 29.75
CA PRO A 219 -3.81 4.83 28.84
C PRO A 219 -3.20 3.46 28.51
N LEU A 220 -2.77 3.27 27.27
CA LEU A 220 -2.09 2.08 26.77
C LEU A 220 -0.64 2.41 26.35
N THR A 221 0.34 1.73 26.93
CA THR A 221 1.77 1.87 26.57
C THR A 221 2.10 1.23 25.23
N GLY A 222 1.29 0.28 24.77
CA GLY A 222 1.35 -0.32 23.45
C GLY A 222 -0.04 -0.75 23.00
N ALA A 223 -0.38 -0.40 21.77
CA ALA A 223 -1.64 -0.75 21.14
C ALA A 223 -1.45 -1.03 19.64
N ALA A 224 -2.41 -1.76 19.08
CA ALA A 224 -2.65 -1.81 17.64
C ALA A 224 -3.98 -1.12 17.33
N VAL A 225 -4.07 -0.49 16.17
CA VAL A 225 -5.29 0.14 15.67
C VAL A 225 -5.66 -0.54 14.36
N HIS A 226 -6.87 -1.05 14.28
CA HIS A 226 -7.47 -1.58 13.07
C HIS A 226 -8.52 -0.60 12.57
N VAL A 227 -8.40 -0.22 11.31
CA VAL A 227 -9.31 0.71 10.66
C VAL A 227 -9.99 -0.02 9.52
N VAL A 228 -11.31 0.00 9.50
CA VAL A 228 -12.14 -0.60 8.45
C VAL A 228 -13.10 0.46 7.93
N ALA A 229 -13.07 0.73 6.63
CA ALA A 229 -13.96 1.65 5.95
C ALA A 229 -14.98 0.86 5.11
N ARG A 230 -16.24 1.31 5.18
CA ARG A 230 -17.36 0.84 4.38
C ARG A 230 -17.87 2.01 3.56
N THR A 231 -17.97 1.83 2.25
CA THR A 231 -18.42 2.82 1.26
C THR A 231 -19.74 2.37 0.66
#